data_AF-A0A410PZQ0-F1
#
_entry.id   AF-A0A410PZQ0-F1
#
_cell.length_a   1.000
_cell.length_b   1.000
_cell.length_c   1.000
_cell.angle_alpha   90.00
_cell.angle_beta   90.00
_cell.angle_gamma   90.00
#
_symmetry.space_group_name_H-M   'P 1'
#
loop_
_entity.id
_entity.type
_entity.pdbx_description
1 polymer ?
#
loop_
_entity_poly.entity_id
_entity_poly.type
_entity_poly.pdbx_seq_one_letter_code
_entity_poly.pdbx_strand_id
1 'polypeptide(L)'
;MEELKPCPFCGGEAWQEVNSKKAWTRCAQCGATTAGFQDFHNTDGSIIDRRVMAAGAWNRRAAPENKPLTLYQLRQMDGERVWTQFRGLGMYGLVAYHSDPDGDDGDDIYITNNLGGRSTFEEILSQGGMVYARRPEGSETK
;
A
#
# COMPACT_ATOMS: atom_id res chain seq x y z
N MET A 1 2.14 -4.20 -23.35
CA MET A 1 2.39 -5.34 -22.44
C MET A 1 3.01 -4.75 -21.19
N GLU A 2 2.48 -5.06 -20.01
CA GLU A 2 3.07 -4.56 -18.76
C GLU A 2 4.48 -5.14 -18.57
N GLU A 3 5.38 -4.31 -18.08
CA GLU A 3 6.74 -4.72 -17.72
C GLU A 3 6.69 -5.62 -16.47
N LEU A 4 7.44 -6.73 -16.48
CA LEU A 4 7.47 -7.66 -15.36
C LEU A 4 8.37 -7.13 -14.24
N LYS A 5 7.84 -7.06 -13.03
CA LYS A 5 8.63 -6.76 -11.83
C LYS A 5 9.52 -7.94 -11.45
N PRO A 6 10.66 -7.68 -10.78
CA PRO A 6 11.51 -8.74 -10.22
C PRO A 6 10.74 -9.69 -9.31
N CYS A 7 11.24 -10.92 -9.18
CA CYS A 7 10.62 -11.97 -8.38
C CYS A 7 10.35 -11.52 -6.94
N PRO A 8 9.12 -11.66 -6.43
CA PRO A 8 8.78 -11.25 -5.07
C PRO A 8 9.47 -12.06 -3.97
N PHE A 9 10.05 -13.22 -4.30
CA PHE A 9 10.67 -14.13 -3.32
C PHE A 9 12.19 -14.01 -3.26
N CYS A 10 12.85 -13.80 -4.40
CA CYS A 10 14.31 -13.80 -4.49
C CYS A 10 14.91 -12.58 -5.21
N GLY A 11 14.09 -11.65 -5.70
CA GLY A 11 14.54 -10.48 -6.46
C GLY A 11 15.04 -10.77 -7.88
N GLY A 12 15.01 -12.03 -8.31
CA GLY A 12 15.52 -12.45 -9.61
C GLY A 12 14.66 -12.03 -10.79
N GLU A 13 15.25 -12.08 -11.98
CA GLU A 13 14.56 -11.77 -13.23
C GLU A 13 13.37 -12.71 -13.49
N ALA A 14 12.31 -12.13 -14.05
CA ALA A 14 11.07 -12.82 -14.38
C ALA A 14 10.82 -12.77 -15.88
N TRP A 15 10.36 -13.87 -16.45
CA TRP A 15 10.02 -13.97 -17.87
C TRP A 15 8.64 -14.61 -18.08
N GLN A 16 8.07 -14.45 -19.27
CA GLN A 16 6.82 -15.12 -19.64
C GLN A 16 7.08 -16.32 -20.53
N GLU A 17 6.50 -17.45 -20.16
CA GLU A 17 6.41 -18.63 -21.01
C GLU A 17 4.98 -18.73 -21.55
N VAL A 18 4.87 -19.05 -22.84
CA VAL A 18 3.59 -19.09 -23.55
C VAL A 18 3.55 -20.35 -24.40
N ASN A 19 2.46 -21.10 -24.30
CA ASN A 19 2.13 -22.17 -25.24
C ASN A 19 0.86 -21.81 -26.03
N SER A 20 0.35 -22.75 -26.83
CA SER A 20 -0.81 -22.52 -27.69
C SER A 20 -2.08 -22.15 -26.93
N LYS A 21 -2.21 -22.56 -25.65
CA LYS A 21 -3.43 -22.37 -24.85
C LYS A 21 -3.23 -21.44 -23.65
N LYS A 22 -2.01 -21.34 -23.10
CA LYS A 22 -1.75 -20.72 -21.80
C LYS A 22 -0.50 -19.83 -21.80
N ALA A 23 -0.48 -18.86 -20.90
CA ALA A 23 0.71 -18.11 -20.50
C ALA A 23 0.89 -18.15 -18.98
N TRP A 24 2.14 -18.18 -18.52
CA TRP A 24 2.52 -18.03 -17.12
C TRP A 24 3.81 -17.22 -17.02
N THR A 25 4.10 -16.72 -15.82
CA THR A 25 5.32 -16.00 -15.53
C THR A 25 6.14 -16.78 -14.53
N ARG A 26 7.45 -16.84 -14.76
CA ARG A 26 8.38 -17.64 -13.99
C ARG A 26 9.65 -16.85 -13.66
N CYS A 27 10.20 -17.09 -12.47
CA CYS A 27 11.52 -16.58 -12.09
C CYS A 27 12.62 -17.52 -12.59
N ALA A 28 13.64 -16.96 -13.24
CA ALA A 28 14.79 -17.71 -13.74
C ALA A 28 15.71 -18.27 -12.63
N GLN A 29 15.73 -17.63 -11.45
CA GLN A 29 16.61 -18.04 -10.34
C GLN A 29 15.98 -19.07 -9.41
N CYS A 30 14.81 -18.76 -8.82
CA CYS A 30 14.19 -19.64 -7.81
C CYS A 30 13.08 -20.55 -8.37
N GLY A 31 12.70 -20.39 -9.64
CA GLY A 31 11.66 -21.20 -10.27
C GLY A 31 10.23 -20.88 -9.82
N ALA A 32 10.01 -19.87 -8.96
CA ALA A 32 8.67 -19.41 -8.61
C ALA A 32 7.85 -19.11 -9.88
N THR A 33 6.62 -19.63 -9.94
CA THR A 33 5.81 -19.65 -11.16
C THR A 33 4.35 -19.31 -10.83
N THR A 34 3.69 -18.50 -11.67
CA THR A 34 2.25 -18.27 -11.57
C THR A 34 1.44 -19.44 -12.13
N ALA A 35 0.13 -19.46 -11.88
CA ALA A 35 -0.77 -20.35 -12.60
C ALA A 35 -0.77 -20.04 -14.11
N GLY A 36 -1.12 -21.02 -14.94
CA GLY A 36 -1.28 -20.82 -16.38
C GLY A 36 -2.64 -20.20 -16.74
N PHE A 37 -2.61 -19.01 -17.33
CA PHE A 37 -3.80 -18.26 -17.75
C PHE A 37 -4.13 -18.53 -19.22
N GLN A 38 -5.41 -18.60 -19.56
CA GLN A 38 -5.93 -18.71 -20.93
C GLN A 38 -6.59 -17.38 -21.31
N ASP A 39 -6.76 -17.12 -22.60
CA ASP A 39 -7.47 -15.91 -23.04
C ASP A 39 -8.90 -15.91 -22.50
N PHE A 40 -9.33 -14.76 -21.98
CA PHE A 40 -10.65 -14.62 -21.36
C PHE A 40 -11.53 -13.73 -22.22
N HIS A 41 -12.71 -14.22 -22.56
CA HIS A 41 -13.71 -13.48 -23.32
C HIS A 41 -14.68 -12.83 -22.35
N ASN A 42 -14.71 -11.51 -22.33
CA ASN A 42 -15.70 -10.75 -21.58
C ASN A 42 -17.08 -10.83 -22.26
N THR A 43 -18.12 -10.51 -21.50
CA THR A 43 -19.51 -10.49 -22.00
C THR A 43 -19.73 -9.46 -23.10
N ASP A 44 -18.92 -8.40 -23.14
CA ASP A 44 -18.92 -7.37 -24.18
C ASP A 44 -18.14 -7.76 -25.45
N GLY A 45 -17.59 -8.99 -25.50
CA GLY A 45 -16.81 -9.51 -26.62
C GLY A 45 -15.34 -9.10 -26.61
N SER A 46 -14.89 -8.31 -25.64
CA SER A 46 -13.45 -7.99 -25.50
C SER A 46 -12.66 -9.23 -25.03
N ILE A 47 -11.42 -9.35 -25.52
CA ILE A 47 -10.52 -10.44 -25.17
C ILE A 47 -9.44 -9.90 -24.23
N ILE A 48 -9.34 -10.49 -23.04
CA ILE A 48 -8.20 -10.26 -22.15
C ILE A 48 -7.12 -11.27 -22.53
N ASP A 49 -5.98 -10.76 -23.00
CA ASP A 49 -4.82 -11.56 -23.40
C ASP A 49 -4.23 -12.30 -22.20
N ARG A 50 -4.01 -13.60 -22.35
CA ARG A 50 -3.37 -14.47 -21.34
C ARG A 50 -2.04 -13.96 -20.80
N ARG A 51 -1.23 -13.29 -21.62
CA ARG A 51 0.04 -12.66 -21.22
C ARG A 51 -0.18 -11.51 -20.27
N VAL A 52 -1.22 -10.71 -20.50
CA VAL A 52 -1.59 -9.60 -19.61
C VAL A 52 -2.07 -10.14 -18.27
N MET A 53 -2.88 -11.20 -18.27
CA MET A 53 -3.29 -11.86 -17.02
C MET A 53 -2.11 -12.46 -16.25
N ALA A 54 -1.19 -13.14 -16.94
CA ALA A 54 0.01 -13.69 -16.32
C ALA A 54 0.90 -12.59 -15.73
N ALA A 55 1.12 -11.48 -16.46
CA ALA A 55 1.87 -10.33 -15.98
C ALA A 55 1.20 -9.66 -14.77
N GLY A 56 -0.10 -9.40 -14.84
CA GLY A 56 -0.85 -8.76 -13.75
C GLY A 56 -0.89 -9.63 -12.49
N ALA A 57 -1.01 -10.95 -12.65
CA ALA A 57 -0.89 -11.89 -11.54
C ALA A 57 0.52 -11.90 -10.95
N TRP A 58 1.56 -11.90 -11.80
CA TRP A 58 2.95 -11.85 -11.36
C TRP A 58 3.28 -10.56 -10.64
N ASN A 59 2.80 -9.42 -11.14
CA ASN A 59 3.09 -8.08 -10.62
C ASN A 59 2.24 -7.71 -9.41
N ARG A 60 1.20 -8.48 -9.10
CA ARG A 60 0.42 -8.33 -7.88
C ARG A 60 1.33 -8.61 -6.68
N ARG A 61 1.52 -7.60 -5.84
CA ARG A 61 2.20 -7.74 -4.55
C ARG A 61 1.13 -7.67 -3.47
N ALA A 62 1.28 -8.47 -2.42
CA ALA A 62 0.55 -8.19 -1.18
C ALA A 62 0.96 -6.78 -0.74
N ALA A 63 0.00 -5.88 -0.56
CA ALA A 63 0.31 -4.61 0.05
C ALA A 63 0.85 -4.89 1.45
N PRO A 64 1.93 -4.22 1.89
CA PRO A 64 2.45 -4.41 3.24
C PRO A 64 1.33 -4.15 4.25
N GLU A 65 1.30 -4.93 5.32
CA GLU A 65 0.22 -4.89 6.30
C GLU A 65 0.01 -3.46 6.83
N ASN A 66 -1.22 -2.94 6.74
CA ASN A 66 -1.54 -1.57 7.14
C ASN A 66 -1.96 -1.52 8.61
N LYS A 67 -1.05 -1.88 9.51
CA LYS A 67 -1.30 -1.77 10.96
C LYS A 67 -1.39 -0.30 11.39
N PRO A 68 -2.06 -0.02 12.52
CA PRO A 68 -1.94 1.28 13.16
C PRO A 68 -0.45 1.61 13.36
N LEU A 69 -0.07 2.82 12.98
CA LEU A 69 1.27 3.35 13.14
C LEU A 69 1.53 3.66 14.62
N THR A 70 2.77 3.44 15.03
CA THR A 70 3.29 3.86 16.33
C THR A 70 3.86 5.27 16.26
N LEU A 71 4.02 5.92 17.43
CA LEU A 71 4.69 7.22 17.53
C LEU A 71 6.08 7.21 16.89
N TYR A 72 6.88 6.16 17.14
CA TYR A 72 8.22 6.02 16.57
C TYR A 72 8.20 6.00 15.03
N GLN A 73 7.25 5.28 14.43
CA GLN A 73 7.12 5.25 12.97
C GLN A 73 6.71 6.61 12.41
N LEU A 74 5.81 7.33 13.08
CA LEU A 74 5.40 8.66 12.66
C LEU A 74 6.56 9.67 12.68
N ARG A 75 7.51 9.56 13.64
CA ARG A 75 8.70 10.43 13.66
C ARG A 75 9.56 10.28 12.40
N GLN A 76 9.52 9.11 11.77
CA GLN A 76 10.25 8.83 10.53
C GLN A 76 9.49 9.23 9.27
N MET A 77 8.26 9.71 9.42
CA MET A 77 7.34 10.03 8.32
C MET A 77 7.10 11.55 8.23
N ASP A 78 8.03 12.37 8.69
CA ASP A 78 7.90 13.83 8.62
C ASP A 78 7.65 14.32 7.18
N GLY A 79 6.63 15.14 6.99
CA GLY A 79 6.18 15.59 5.67
C GLY A 79 5.41 14.55 4.86
N GLU A 80 5.19 13.34 5.37
CA GLU A 80 4.37 12.34 4.70
C GLU A 80 2.88 12.44 5.10
N ARG A 81 2.01 11.95 4.20
CA ARG A 81 0.58 11.84 4.48
C ARG A 81 0.27 10.54 5.23
N VAL A 82 -0.62 10.63 6.20
CA VAL A 82 -1.17 9.50 6.96
C VAL A 82 -2.68 9.55 6.98
N TRP A 83 -3.31 8.41 7.18
CA TRP A 83 -4.76 8.29 7.36
C TRP A 83 -5.09 8.24 8.85
N THR A 84 -5.87 9.19 9.34
CA THR A 84 -6.42 9.16 10.69
C THR A 84 -7.85 8.66 10.64
N GLN A 85 -8.19 7.72 11.52
CA GLN A 85 -9.53 7.18 11.71
C GLN A 85 -10.01 7.58 13.09
N PHE A 86 -11.15 8.25 13.17
CA PHE A 86 -11.73 8.71 14.42
C PHE A 86 -13.26 8.68 14.36
N ARG A 87 -13.91 7.99 15.33
CA ARG A 87 -15.39 7.90 15.44
C ARG A 87 -16.12 7.58 14.12
N GLY A 88 -15.55 6.68 13.30
CA GLY A 88 -16.12 6.30 12.00
C GLY A 88 -15.87 7.30 10.86
N LEU A 89 -15.30 8.47 11.16
CA LEU A 89 -14.74 9.38 10.17
C LEU A 89 -13.30 8.98 9.88
N GLY A 90 -12.85 9.29 8.66
CA GLY A 90 -11.46 9.09 8.29
C GLY A 90 -11.00 10.19 7.35
N MET A 91 -9.78 10.66 7.57
CA MET A 91 -9.21 11.76 6.80
C MET A 91 -7.71 11.58 6.61
N TYR A 92 -7.19 12.21 5.56
CA TYR A 92 -5.75 12.36 5.40
C TYR A 92 -5.26 13.56 6.21
N GLY A 93 -4.14 13.36 6.90
CA GLY A 93 -3.39 14.41 7.55
C GLY A 93 -1.91 14.33 7.15
N LEU A 94 -1.23 15.48 7.21
CA LEU A 94 0.22 15.58 7.04
C LEU A 94 0.89 15.42 8.39
N VAL A 95 1.89 14.55 8.48
CA VAL A 95 2.75 14.44 9.65
C VAL A 95 3.70 15.63 9.65
N ALA A 96 3.73 16.35 10.77
CA ALA A 96 4.69 17.40 11.03
C ALA A 96 5.39 17.07 12.35
N TYR A 97 6.65 16.66 12.23
CA TYR A 97 7.54 16.50 13.37
C TYR A 97 8.11 17.87 13.74
N HIS A 98 7.95 18.26 15.00
CA HIS A 98 8.59 19.44 15.55
C HIS A 98 9.62 18.96 16.58
N SER A 99 10.90 19.05 16.21
CA SER A 99 11.97 19.00 17.21
C SER A 99 12.26 20.41 17.68
N ASP A 100 12.09 20.68 18.96
CA ASP A 100 12.51 21.93 19.58
C ASP A 100 13.90 21.73 20.22
N PRO A 101 14.99 22.18 19.57
CA PRO A 101 16.33 22.03 20.11
C PRO A 101 16.62 22.97 21.30
N ASP A 102 15.80 24.01 21.53
CA ASP A 102 16.02 25.04 22.54
C ASP A 102 15.08 24.91 23.75
N GLY A 103 14.01 24.13 23.61
CA GLY A 103 13.34 23.37 24.67
C GLY A 103 12.53 24.16 25.69
N ASP A 104 11.29 24.50 25.33
CA ASP A 104 10.20 24.69 26.33
C ASP A 104 9.05 23.68 26.13
N ASP A 105 8.77 23.22 24.89
CA ASP A 105 7.59 22.38 24.59
C ASP A 105 7.89 20.90 24.23
N GLY A 106 9.17 20.54 24.01
CA GLY A 106 9.59 19.15 23.71
C GLY A 106 9.35 18.67 22.28
N ASP A 107 9.87 17.49 21.94
CA ASP A 107 9.74 16.88 20.61
C ASP A 107 8.34 16.30 20.39
N ASP A 108 7.54 16.95 19.54
CA ASP A 108 6.14 16.59 19.30
C ASP A 108 5.83 16.19 17.85
N ILE A 109 4.81 15.35 17.70
CA ILE A 109 4.24 14.99 16.39
C ILE A 109 2.84 15.55 16.27
N TYR A 110 2.68 16.42 15.27
CA TYR A 110 1.38 16.94 14.87
C TYR A 110 0.89 16.27 13.60
N ILE A 111 -0.39 15.92 13.57
CA ILE A 111 -1.07 15.54 12.35
C ILE A 111 -1.98 16.69 11.95
N THR A 112 -1.64 17.33 10.83
CA THR A 112 -2.38 18.49 10.31
C THR A 112 -3.34 18.05 9.22
N ASN A 113 -4.63 18.30 9.39
CA ASN A 113 -5.63 17.99 8.38
C ASN A 113 -5.78 19.11 7.33
N ASN A 114 -6.55 18.84 6.28
CA ASN A 114 -6.79 19.78 5.18
C ASN A 114 -7.65 21.01 5.58
N LEU A 115 -8.22 21.03 6.78
CA LEU A 115 -8.95 22.18 7.35
C LEU A 115 -8.05 23.06 8.23
N GLY A 116 -6.75 22.75 8.31
CA GLY A 116 -5.79 23.46 9.17
C GLY A 116 -5.85 23.06 10.65
N GLY A 117 -6.69 22.09 11.01
CA GLY A 117 -6.73 21.53 12.35
C GLY A 117 -5.48 20.69 12.62
N ARG A 118 -4.89 20.88 13.81
CA ARG A 118 -3.75 20.10 14.30
C ARG A 118 -4.18 19.29 15.51
N SER A 119 -3.74 18.04 15.57
CA SER A 119 -3.89 17.20 16.75
C SER A 119 -2.59 16.45 16.97
N THR A 120 -2.23 16.26 18.23
CA THR A 120 -1.07 15.42 18.56
C THR A 120 -1.44 13.94 18.37
N PHE A 121 -0.42 13.10 18.21
CA PHE A 121 -0.64 11.66 18.14
C PHE A 121 -1.33 11.12 19.41
N GLU A 122 -0.95 11.61 20.58
CA GLU A 122 -1.52 11.19 21.86
C GLU A 122 -2.98 11.60 22.03
N GLU A 123 -3.34 12.81 21.59
CA GLU A 123 -4.73 13.27 21.57
C GLU A 123 -5.60 12.34 20.72
N ILE A 124 -5.13 11.97 19.53
CA ILE A 124 -5.86 11.06 18.64
C ILE A 124 -6.09 9.71 19.32
N LEU A 125 -5.05 9.13 19.94
CA LEU A 125 -5.16 7.86 20.63
C LEU A 125 -6.07 7.93 21.87
N SER A 126 -5.96 8.98 22.68
CA SER A 126 -6.74 9.14 23.91
C SER A 126 -8.25 9.21 23.65
N GLN A 127 -8.64 9.69 22.47
CA GLN A 127 -10.04 9.73 22.06
C GLN A 127 -10.50 8.46 21.31
N GLY A 128 -9.64 7.42 21.24
CA GLY A 128 -9.92 6.16 20.57
C GLY A 128 -9.71 6.18 19.06
N GLY A 129 -8.97 7.16 18.55
CA GLY A 129 -8.56 7.23 17.15
C GLY A 129 -7.36 6.33 16.84
N MET A 130 -7.16 6.08 15.56
CA MET A 130 -6.04 5.28 15.04
C MET A 130 -5.40 6.00 13.84
N VAL A 131 -4.10 5.85 13.67
CA VAL A 131 -3.35 6.44 12.54
C VAL A 131 -2.74 5.33 11.71
N TYR A 132 -2.78 5.44 10.39
CA TYR A 132 -2.33 4.42 9.44
C TYR A 132 -1.52 5.08 8.31
N ALA A 133 -0.62 4.34 7.69
CA ALA A 133 0.12 4.85 6.51
C ALA A 133 -0.82 5.08 5.31
N ARG A 134 -1.90 4.31 5.20
CA ARG A 134 -2.94 4.45 4.18
C ARG A 134 -4.32 4.17 4.75
N ARG A 135 -5.37 4.47 4.00
CA ARG A 135 -6.74 4.10 4.39
C ARG A 135 -6.85 2.56 4.54
N PRO A 136 -7.36 2.03 5.67
CA PRO A 136 -7.58 0.59 5.85
C PRO A 136 -8.62 0.04 4.86
N GLU A 137 -8.33 -1.12 4.30
CA GLU A 137 -9.24 -1.91 3.46
C GLU A 137 -10.42 -2.41 4.33
N GLY A 138 -11.67 -2.21 3.89
CA GLY A 138 -12.87 -2.54 4.67
C GLY A 138 -13.46 -1.40 5.53
N SER A 139 -12.91 -0.18 5.44
CA SER A 139 -13.49 1.04 6.02
C SER A 139 -14.60 1.68 5.16
N GLU A 140 -15.11 0.93 4.17
CA GLU A 140 -16.32 1.30 3.45
C GLU A 140 -17.51 0.86 4.30
N THR A 141 -18.22 1.82 4.86
CA THR A 141 -19.51 1.61 5.52
C THR A 141 -20.41 0.87 4.53
N LYS A 142 -20.89 -0.33 4.92
CA LYS A 142 -22.04 -0.96 4.28
C LYS A 142 -23.28 -0.07 4.40
#